data_AF-A0A7Y2G7X9-F1
#
_entry.id   AF-A0A7Y2G7X9-F1
#
_cell.length_a   1.000
_cell.length_b   1.000
_cell.length_c   1.000
_cell.angle_alpha   90.00
_cell.angle_beta   90.00
_cell.angle_gamma   90.00
#
_symmetry.space_group_name_H-M   'P 1'
#
loop_
_entity.id
_entity.type
_entity.pdbx_description
1 polymer ?
#
loop_
_entity_poly.entity_id
_entity_poly.type
_entity_poly.pdbx_seq_one_letter_code
_entity_poly.pdbx_strand_id
1 'polypeptide(L)'
;LLVFGGELRARLAGGSQGGEAMQIRLRTPTGETRIGGGSRGDEPATVQITVAEDSSSTVTVLEGTAEVIVGEEAVDLGKDEVVMLDKGGSVSKPLKRPDTPRLSGPEEPRTYSYRSRTPRIDFQWNSAPNVVSYRWVLARDRGLQDIVDEETLKGTSLSREGLAPGRYYWAVYGLAGSLESEPSRIRTVELVKDEEAPSLVVAWPDAEVSTKSYRLTGVTEPGAQVFVESVPVTPGEEGRFEIDLDLVPGANRVVVESVDAVGNSSYESQIIKAQF
;
A
#
# COMPACT_ATOMS: atom_id res chain seq x y z
N LEU A 1 -21.97 33.56 -12.26
CA LEU A 1 -22.33 32.19 -12.71
C LEU A 1 -21.03 31.47 -12.97
N LEU A 2 -20.76 30.41 -12.21
CA LEU A 2 -19.55 29.59 -12.39
C LEU A 2 -20.03 28.21 -12.82
N VAL A 3 -19.62 27.78 -14.01
CA VAL A 3 -19.90 26.44 -14.54
C VAL A 3 -18.61 25.65 -14.39
N PHE A 4 -18.64 24.60 -13.57
CA PHE A 4 -17.49 23.72 -13.36
C PHE A 4 -17.93 22.28 -13.52
N GLY A 5 -17.09 21.47 -14.17
CA GLY A 5 -17.11 20.02 -14.07
C GLY A 5 -15.98 19.59 -13.15
N GLY A 6 -16.22 18.63 -12.25
CA GLY A 6 -15.24 18.18 -11.26
C GLY A 6 -15.55 18.65 -9.84
N GLU A 7 -14.50 18.91 -9.07
CA GLU A 7 -14.58 19.17 -7.63
C GLU A 7 -14.38 20.66 -7.30
N LEU A 8 -15.28 21.21 -6.49
CA LEU A 8 -15.17 22.54 -5.90
C LEU A 8 -15.15 22.42 -4.38
N ARG A 9 -14.11 22.95 -3.73
CA ARG A 9 -14.08 23.16 -2.28
C ARG A 9 -14.27 24.63 -1.96
N ALA A 10 -15.16 24.93 -1.03
CA ALA A 10 -15.45 26.28 -0.62
C ALA A 10 -15.61 26.39 0.89
N ARG A 11 -15.13 27.50 1.45
CA ARG A 11 -15.38 27.89 2.83
C ARG A 11 -16.43 29.01 2.82
N LEU A 12 -17.56 28.75 3.46
CA LEU A 12 -18.67 29.67 3.65
C LEU A 12 -18.50 30.36 5.00
N ALA A 13 -18.50 31.69 5.01
CA ALA A 13 -18.57 32.44 6.27
C ALA A 13 -19.95 32.23 6.92
N GLY A 14 -19.98 32.12 8.26
CA GLY A 14 -21.23 32.12 9.01
C GLY A 14 -21.96 33.45 8.86
N GLY A 15 -23.29 33.44 9.04
CA GLY A 15 -24.05 34.68 9.12
C GLY A 15 -23.68 35.44 10.39
N SER A 16 -23.34 36.73 10.30
CA SER A 16 -23.30 37.58 11.49
C SER A 16 -24.73 37.95 11.89
N GLN A 17 -25.03 38.16 13.19
CA GLN A 17 -26.33 38.72 13.60
C GLN A 17 -26.68 39.97 12.75
N GLY A 18 -27.67 39.82 11.85
CA GLY A 18 -28.14 40.89 10.96
C GLY A 18 -27.46 41.01 9.58
N GLY A 19 -26.53 40.12 9.20
CA GLY A 19 -25.91 40.06 7.86
C GLY A 19 -26.36 38.85 7.06
N GLU A 20 -26.50 38.99 5.73
CA GLU A 20 -26.79 37.84 4.85
C GLU A 20 -25.64 36.83 4.91
N ALA A 21 -25.95 35.58 5.26
CA ALA A 21 -24.98 34.48 5.20
C ALA A 21 -24.46 34.31 3.77
N MET A 22 -23.16 34.03 3.61
CA MET A 22 -22.58 33.78 2.29
C MET A 22 -23.22 32.52 1.68
N GLN A 23 -23.77 32.66 0.48
CA GLN A 23 -24.41 31.55 -0.24
C GLN A 23 -23.68 31.24 -1.54
N ILE A 24 -23.44 29.95 -1.77
CA ILE A 24 -23.10 29.44 -3.10
C ILE A 24 -24.40 29.05 -3.78
N ARG A 25 -24.60 29.59 -4.98
CA ARG A 25 -25.65 29.11 -5.87
C ARG A 25 -25.03 28.25 -6.95
N LEU A 26 -25.36 26.96 -6.91
CA LEU A 26 -25.03 26.01 -7.94
C LEU A 26 -26.24 25.88 -8.87
N ARG A 27 -26.04 26.03 -10.17
CA ARG A 27 -27.11 25.81 -11.14
C ARG A 27 -26.86 24.47 -11.82
N THR A 28 -27.71 23.50 -11.55
CA THR A 28 -27.76 22.22 -12.27
C THR A 28 -28.81 22.33 -13.40
N PRO A 29 -28.85 21.39 -14.37
CA PRO A 29 -29.86 21.41 -15.44
C PRO A 29 -31.32 21.39 -14.94
N THR A 30 -31.55 20.99 -13.70
CA THR A 30 -32.88 20.75 -13.12
C THR A 30 -33.25 21.68 -11.96
N GLY A 31 -32.36 22.59 -11.55
CA GLY A 31 -32.67 23.55 -10.49
C GLY A 31 -31.52 24.48 -10.11
N GLU A 32 -31.83 25.46 -9.26
CA GLU A 32 -30.83 26.24 -8.54
C GLU A 32 -30.71 25.65 -7.13
N THR A 33 -29.53 25.14 -6.79
CA THR A 33 -29.18 24.71 -5.45
C THR A 33 -28.53 25.86 -4.70
N ARG A 34 -29.06 26.19 -3.52
CA ARG A 34 -28.40 27.16 -2.62
C ARG A 34 -27.74 26.42 -1.48
N ILE A 35 -26.50 26.78 -1.20
CA ILE A 35 -25.70 26.24 -0.11
C ILE A 35 -25.26 27.44 0.73
N GLY A 36 -25.76 27.53 1.96
CA GLY A 36 -25.39 28.56 2.93
C GLY A 36 -24.77 27.95 4.18
N GLY A 37 -24.05 28.77 4.95
CA GLY A 37 -23.75 28.42 6.35
C GLY A 37 -25.07 28.16 7.09
N GLY A 38 -25.14 27.06 7.83
CA GLY A 38 -26.41 26.57 8.37
C GLY A 38 -27.17 27.62 9.18
N SER A 39 -28.50 27.59 9.09
CA SER A 39 -29.43 28.50 9.78
C SER A 39 -29.32 28.54 11.31
N ARG A 40 -28.43 27.73 11.91
CA ARG A 40 -28.26 27.50 13.36
C ARG A 40 -26.93 27.94 13.96
N GLY A 41 -25.98 28.54 13.21
CA GLY A 41 -24.72 28.98 13.81
C GLY A 41 -23.92 30.01 13.02
N ASP A 42 -23.24 30.88 13.74
CA ASP A 42 -22.25 31.86 13.23
C ASP A 42 -20.95 31.18 12.76
N GLU A 43 -20.85 29.84 12.82
CA GLU A 43 -19.63 29.12 12.48
C GLU A 43 -19.47 28.95 10.96
N PRO A 44 -18.24 29.13 10.44
CA PRO A 44 -17.97 28.90 9.03
C PRO A 44 -18.14 27.42 8.67
N ALA A 45 -18.67 27.16 7.48
CA ALA A 45 -18.80 25.81 6.94
C ALA A 45 -17.79 25.59 5.82
N THR A 46 -17.20 24.40 5.77
CA THR A 46 -16.37 23.98 4.63
C THR A 46 -17.15 22.93 3.86
N VAL A 47 -17.46 23.20 2.59
CA VAL A 47 -18.23 22.30 1.73
C VAL A 47 -17.41 21.86 0.53
N GLN A 48 -17.61 20.62 0.11
CA GLN A 48 -17.11 20.06 -1.14
C GLN A 48 -18.30 19.72 -2.04
N ILE A 49 -18.22 20.14 -3.30
CA ILE A 49 -19.22 19.86 -4.32
C ILE A 49 -18.53 19.12 -5.43
N THR A 50 -19.03 17.94 -5.78
CA THR A 50 -18.54 17.18 -6.93
C THR A 50 -19.65 17.08 -7.95
N VAL A 51 -19.36 17.46 -9.20
CA VAL A 51 -20.29 17.32 -10.33
C VAL A 51 -19.80 16.18 -11.22
N ALA A 52 -20.62 15.14 -11.35
CA ALA A 52 -20.35 13.98 -12.20
C ALA A 52 -20.64 14.27 -13.67
N GLU A 53 -20.08 13.46 -14.57
CA GLU A 53 -20.27 13.59 -16.03
C GLU A 53 -21.73 13.45 -16.46
N ASP A 54 -22.52 12.65 -15.73
CA ASP A 54 -23.95 12.46 -15.97
C ASP A 54 -24.83 13.62 -15.45
N SER A 55 -24.18 14.72 -15.02
CA SER A 55 -24.79 15.91 -14.42
C SER A 55 -25.43 15.69 -13.05
N SER A 56 -25.25 14.53 -12.42
CA SER A 56 -25.52 14.39 -10.98
C SER A 56 -24.47 15.14 -10.16
N SER A 57 -24.78 15.47 -8.92
CA SER A 57 -23.85 16.16 -8.03
C SER A 57 -23.93 15.64 -6.60
N THR A 58 -22.82 15.73 -5.87
CA THR A 58 -22.80 15.51 -4.43
C THR A 58 -22.42 16.81 -3.73
N VAL A 59 -23.03 17.06 -2.58
CA VAL A 59 -22.66 18.15 -1.67
C VAL A 59 -22.29 17.53 -0.34
N THR A 60 -21.05 17.72 0.10
CA THR A 60 -20.51 17.20 1.36
C THR A 60 -20.10 18.34 2.27
N VAL A 61 -20.49 18.28 3.54
CA VAL A 61 -20.02 19.22 4.57
C VAL A 61 -18.80 18.62 5.26
N LEU A 62 -17.62 19.20 5.05
CA LEU A 62 -16.36 18.79 5.67
C LEU A 62 -16.20 19.37 7.08
N GLU A 63 -16.72 20.57 7.31
CA GLU A 63 -16.71 21.28 8.60
C GLU A 63 -17.96 22.13 8.76
N GLY A 64 -18.40 22.35 10.00
CA GLY A 64 -19.56 23.19 10.33
C GLY A 64 -20.89 22.54 9.94
N THR A 65 -21.85 23.37 9.57
CA THR A 65 -23.17 22.97 9.08
C THR A 65 -23.54 23.75 7.83
N ALA A 66 -24.28 23.13 6.91
CA ALA A 66 -24.78 23.80 5.72
C ALA A 66 -26.23 23.43 5.47
N GLU A 67 -26.98 24.34 4.84
CA GLU A 67 -28.33 24.06 4.36
C GLU A 67 -28.29 23.95 2.83
N VAL A 68 -28.83 22.87 2.29
CA VAL A 68 -28.96 22.62 0.85
C VAL A 68 -30.42 22.76 0.45
N ILE A 69 -30.71 23.76 -0.39
CA ILE A 69 -32.08 24.05 -0.85
C ILE A 69 -32.21 23.68 -2.32
N VAL A 70 -33.19 22.84 -2.66
CA VAL A 70 -33.50 22.39 -4.01
C VAL A 70 -35.01 22.52 -4.26
N GLY A 71 -35.41 23.50 -5.08
CA GLY A 71 -36.83 23.82 -5.24
C GLY A 71 -37.44 24.31 -3.92
N GLU A 72 -38.41 23.57 -3.39
CA GLU A 72 -39.04 23.81 -2.08
C GLU A 72 -38.47 22.92 -0.96
N GLU A 73 -37.61 21.95 -1.29
CA GLU A 73 -37.00 21.05 -0.32
C GLU A 73 -35.74 21.69 0.26
N ALA A 74 -35.65 21.73 1.60
CA ALA A 74 -34.48 22.20 2.33
C ALA A 74 -33.94 21.06 3.19
N VAL A 75 -32.63 20.84 3.09
CA VAL A 75 -31.93 19.75 3.78
C VAL A 75 -30.77 20.32 4.59
N ASP A 76 -30.85 20.19 5.91
CA ASP A 76 -29.76 20.51 6.83
C ASP A 76 -28.69 19.40 6.78
N LEU A 77 -27.44 19.81 6.69
CA LEU A 77 -26.27 18.95 6.71
C LEU A 77 -25.31 19.36 7.82
N GLY A 78 -24.94 18.37 8.63
CA GLY A 78 -23.84 18.47 9.58
C GLY A 78 -22.53 17.96 8.98
N LYS A 79 -21.47 18.05 9.78
CA LYS A 79 -20.16 17.50 9.45
C LYS A 79 -20.25 16.03 8.97
N ASP A 80 -19.50 15.74 7.91
CA ASP A 80 -19.38 14.46 7.21
C ASP A 80 -20.69 13.95 6.61
N GLU A 81 -21.72 14.80 6.51
CA GLU A 81 -22.96 14.49 5.81
C GLU A 81 -22.88 14.89 4.35
N VAL A 82 -23.52 14.08 3.54
CA VAL A 82 -23.58 14.23 2.09
C VAL A 82 -25.01 14.07 1.61
N VAL A 83 -25.38 14.89 0.66
CA VAL A 83 -26.58 14.70 -0.15
C VAL A 83 -26.20 14.52 -1.60
N MET A 84 -27.00 13.70 -2.27
CA MET A 84 -26.92 13.49 -3.71
C MET A 84 -28.03 14.27 -4.38
N LEU A 85 -27.65 14.98 -5.43
CA LEU A 85 -28.53 15.66 -6.37
C LEU A 85 -28.53 14.83 -7.65
N ASP A 86 -29.65 14.21 -7.98
CA ASP A 86 -29.74 13.47 -9.23
C ASP A 86 -29.82 14.42 -10.44
N LYS A 87 -29.63 13.88 -11.64
CA LYS A 87 -29.80 14.63 -12.90
C LYS A 87 -31.22 15.17 -13.11
N GLY A 88 -32.18 14.73 -12.31
CA GLY A 88 -33.60 15.11 -12.31
C GLY A 88 -33.91 16.28 -11.36
N GLY A 89 -32.96 16.70 -10.52
CA GLY A 89 -33.15 17.76 -9.53
C GLY A 89 -33.81 17.30 -8.24
N SER A 90 -33.83 16.00 -7.97
CA SER A 90 -34.25 15.45 -6.68
C SER A 90 -33.06 15.38 -5.74
N VAL A 91 -33.27 15.71 -4.46
CA VAL A 91 -32.26 15.61 -3.41
C VAL A 91 -32.47 14.35 -2.58
N SER A 92 -31.38 13.65 -2.24
CA SER A 92 -31.44 12.51 -1.32
C SER A 92 -31.64 12.97 0.12
N LYS A 93 -32.09 12.05 0.98
CA LYS A 93 -31.90 12.25 2.43
C LYS A 93 -30.39 12.39 2.75
N PRO A 94 -30.01 13.10 3.82
CA PRO A 94 -28.64 13.12 4.30
C PRO A 94 -28.10 11.71 4.54
N LEU A 95 -26.95 11.44 3.96
CA LEU A 95 -26.17 10.23 4.18
C LEU A 95 -24.90 10.58 4.93
N LYS A 96 -24.35 9.61 5.69
CA LYS A 96 -23.01 9.75 6.25
C LYS A 96 -21.98 9.33 5.22
N ARG A 97 -20.92 10.11 5.05
CA ARG A 97 -19.79 9.73 4.22
C ARG A 97 -19.18 8.43 4.78
N PRO A 98 -18.76 7.49 3.92
CA PRO A 98 -18.03 6.32 4.38
C PRO A 98 -16.73 6.74 5.05
N ASP A 99 -16.35 6.06 6.13
CA ASP A 99 -15.06 6.33 6.77
C ASP A 99 -13.91 5.72 5.95
N THR A 100 -12.72 6.31 6.11
CA THR A 100 -11.52 5.81 5.43
C THR A 100 -11.01 4.53 6.13
N PRO A 101 -10.84 3.42 5.40
CA PRO A 101 -10.33 2.18 5.98
C PRO A 101 -8.86 2.30 6.40
N ARG A 102 -8.53 1.65 7.53
CA ARG A 102 -7.15 1.57 8.02
C ARG A 102 -6.49 0.29 7.50
N LEU A 103 -5.41 0.44 6.77
CA LEU A 103 -4.61 -0.68 6.27
C LEU A 103 -3.94 -1.44 7.42
N SER A 104 -4.05 -2.76 7.41
CA SER A 104 -3.44 -3.66 8.39
C SER A 104 -2.33 -4.51 7.77
N GLY A 105 -2.40 -4.85 6.48
CA GLY A 105 -1.39 -5.68 5.81
C GLY A 105 -1.18 -5.30 4.33
N PRO A 106 -0.01 -5.61 3.74
CA PRO A 106 1.08 -6.38 4.35
C PRO A 106 1.84 -5.62 5.46
N GLU A 107 2.38 -6.40 6.42
CA GLU A 107 3.36 -5.92 7.40
C GLU A 107 4.73 -5.74 6.74
N GLU A 108 5.65 -5.04 7.40
CA GLU A 108 7.05 -5.01 6.92
C GLU A 108 7.60 -6.45 6.88
N PRO A 109 8.38 -6.84 5.86
CA PRO A 109 9.03 -5.99 4.86
C PRO A 109 8.15 -5.66 3.65
N ARG A 110 8.28 -4.43 3.13
CA ARG A 110 7.62 -3.98 1.89
C ARG A 110 8.24 -4.52 0.61
N THR A 111 9.44 -5.07 0.68
CA THR A 111 10.17 -5.60 -0.46
C THR A 111 10.10 -7.12 -0.45
N TYR A 112 9.63 -7.68 -1.55
CA TYR A 112 9.55 -9.10 -1.79
C TYR A 112 10.56 -9.47 -2.87
N SER A 113 11.68 -10.06 -2.44
CA SER A 113 12.66 -10.65 -3.36
C SER A 113 12.22 -12.05 -3.77
N TYR A 114 12.41 -12.40 -5.04
CA TYR A 114 12.10 -13.74 -5.53
C TYR A 114 12.98 -14.13 -6.72
N ARG A 115 13.25 -15.43 -6.87
CA ARG A 115 14.01 -15.97 -8.00
C ARG A 115 13.12 -16.30 -9.21
N SER A 116 12.32 -17.36 -9.09
CA SER A 116 11.53 -17.89 -10.20
C SER A 116 10.01 -17.70 -10.04
N ARG A 117 9.50 -17.73 -8.80
CA ARG A 117 8.05 -17.67 -8.53
C ARG A 117 7.71 -16.32 -7.92
N THR A 118 6.81 -15.57 -8.56
CA THR A 118 6.31 -14.31 -8.02
C THR A 118 5.64 -14.55 -6.66
N PRO A 119 5.90 -13.70 -5.67
CA PRO A 119 5.27 -13.80 -4.36
C PRO A 119 3.77 -13.55 -4.45
N ARG A 120 3.01 -14.21 -3.56
CA ARG A 120 1.64 -13.83 -3.24
C ARG A 120 1.67 -12.72 -2.20
N ILE A 121 0.99 -11.62 -2.49
CA ILE A 121 0.86 -10.48 -1.58
C ILE A 121 -0.55 -10.43 -1.04
N ASP A 122 -0.68 -10.50 0.28
CA ASP A 122 -1.96 -10.42 0.97
C ASP A 122 -2.19 -8.99 1.48
N PHE A 123 -3.14 -8.31 0.84
CA PHE A 123 -3.58 -6.97 1.23
C PHE A 123 -4.70 -7.08 2.24
N GLN A 124 -4.61 -6.31 3.31
CA GLN A 124 -5.58 -6.36 4.41
C GLN A 124 -5.85 -4.98 4.98
N TRP A 125 -7.10 -4.75 5.39
CA TRP A 125 -7.54 -3.55 6.06
C TRP A 125 -8.60 -3.87 7.12
N ASN A 126 -8.91 -2.88 7.96
CA ASN A 126 -9.96 -3.00 8.96
C ASN A 126 -11.31 -2.59 8.37
N SER A 127 -12.39 -3.13 8.91
CA SER A 127 -13.71 -2.58 8.66
C SER A 127 -13.79 -1.14 9.13
N ALA A 128 -14.50 -0.31 8.37
CA ALA A 128 -14.70 1.10 8.69
C ALA A 128 -16.19 1.42 8.84
N PRO A 129 -16.56 2.39 9.72
CA PRO A 129 -17.93 2.85 9.85
C PRO A 129 -18.51 3.36 8.53
N ASN A 130 -19.83 3.20 8.36
CA ASN A 130 -20.54 3.67 7.17
C ASN A 130 -20.00 3.10 5.85
N VAL A 131 -19.36 1.92 5.87
CA VAL A 131 -18.86 1.23 4.67
C VAL A 131 -19.62 -0.08 4.44
N VAL A 132 -20.04 -0.32 3.20
CA VAL A 132 -20.72 -1.55 2.74
C VAL A 132 -19.84 -2.43 1.86
N SER A 133 -18.86 -1.83 1.18
CA SER A 133 -17.86 -2.51 0.35
C SER A 133 -16.61 -1.64 0.22
N TYR A 134 -15.54 -2.19 -0.33
CA TYR A 134 -14.26 -1.53 -0.48
C TYR A 134 -13.81 -1.57 -1.92
N ARG A 135 -13.20 -0.48 -2.39
CA ARG A 135 -12.45 -0.45 -3.64
C ARG A 135 -10.97 -0.47 -3.32
N TRP A 136 -10.28 -1.54 -3.65
CA TRP A 136 -8.83 -1.64 -3.57
C TRP A 136 -8.23 -1.23 -4.91
N VAL A 137 -7.14 -0.46 -4.86
CA VAL A 137 -6.45 0.07 -6.04
C VAL A 137 -4.95 -0.20 -5.90
N LEU A 138 -4.33 -0.68 -6.97
CA LEU A 138 -2.89 -0.84 -7.14
C LEU A 138 -2.45 -0.05 -8.37
N ALA A 139 -1.45 0.81 -8.22
CA ALA A 139 -0.96 1.70 -9.26
C ALA A 139 0.57 1.73 -9.31
N ARG A 140 1.14 2.21 -10.43
CA ARG A 140 2.59 2.43 -10.58
C ARG A 140 3.06 3.76 -10.04
N ASP A 141 2.16 4.70 -9.80
CA ASP A 141 2.47 6.04 -9.30
C ASP A 141 1.76 6.33 -7.96
N ARG A 142 2.34 7.28 -7.22
CA ARG A 142 1.84 7.67 -5.90
C ARG A 142 0.49 8.40 -5.97
N GLY A 143 0.12 8.95 -7.12
CA GLY A 143 -1.17 9.62 -7.33
C GLY A 143 -2.32 8.65 -7.58
N LEU A 144 -2.06 7.34 -7.69
CA LEU A 144 -3.03 6.31 -8.03
C LEU A 144 -3.70 6.56 -9.40
N GLN A 145 -2.93 7.00 -10.40
CA GLN A 145 -3.43 7.35 -11.73
C GLN A 145 -3.10 6.28 -12.79
N ASP A 146 -1.88 5.76 -12.79
CA ASP A 146 -1.44 4.61 -13.59
C ASP A 146 -1.85 3.32 -12.87
N ILE A 147 -3.17 3.06 -12.89
CA ILE A 147 -3.78 1.90 -12.24
C ILE A 147 -3.37 0.63 -12.99
N VAL A 148 -2.77 -0.29 -12.23
CA VAL A 148 -2.36 -1.62 -12.69
C VAL A 148 -3.48 -2.62 -12.46
N ASP A 149 -4.18 -2.47 -11.33
CA ASP A 149 -5.28 -3.34 -10.95
C ASP A 149 -6.21 -2.63 -9.95
N GLU A 150 -7.47 -3.00 -9.98
CA GLU A 150 -8.48 -2.53 -9.03
C GLU A 150 -9.55 -3.61 -8.80
N GLU A 151 -10.10 -3.66 -7.59
CA GLU A 151 -11.17 -4.59 -7.26
C GLU A 151 -12.15 -3.98 -6.25
N THR A 152 -13.46 -4.23 -6.46
CA THR A 152 -14.50 -3.89 -5.49
C THR A 152 -15.02 -5.15 -4.80
N LEU A 153 -14.93 -5.19 -3.47
CA LEU A 153 -15.27 -6.36 -2.67
C LEU A 153 -15.91 -6.00 -1.33
N LYS A 154 -16.73 -6.91 -0.78
CA LYS A 154 -17.32 -6.73 0.57
C LYS A 154 -16.37 -7.16 1.70
N GLY A 155 -15.40 -8.02 1.39
CA GLY A 155 -14.38 -8.47 2.34
C GLY A 155 -13.37 -7.39 2.68
N THR A 156 -12.55 -7.63 3.68
CA THR A 156 -11.50 -6.72 4.14
C THR A 156 -10.08 -7.20 3.83
N SER A 157 -9.96 -8.12 2.88
CA SER A 157 -8.70 -8.66 2.41
C SER A 157 -8.81 -9.17 0.98
N LEU A 158 -7.69 -9.15 0.27
CA LEU A 158 -7.52 -9.82 -1.01
C LEU A 158 -6.07 -10.22 -1.21
N SER A 159 -5.83 -11.14 -2.13
CA SER A 159 -4.48 -11.59 -2.48
C SER A 159 -4.20 -11.32 -3.95
N ARG A 160 -2.95 -10.94 -4.24
CA ARG A 160 -2.45 -10.81 -5.62
C ARG A 160 -1.15 -11.53 -5.85
N GLU A 161 -1.05 -12.12 -7.03
CA GLU A 161 0.07 -12.89 -7.54
C GLU A 161 0.38 -12.42 -8.96
N GLY A 162 1.54 -12.80 -9.50
CA GLY A 162 1.89 -12.51 -10.90
C GLY A 162 2.22 -11.05 -11.19
N LEU A 163 2.47 -10.24 -10.16
CA LEU A 163 2.97 -8.87 -10.33
C LEU A 163 4.40 -8.91 -10.87
N ALA A 164 4.67 -8.08 -11.88
CA ALA A 164 6.01 -7.92 -12.42
C ALA A 164 6.95 -7.28 -11.37
N PRO A 165 8.28 -7.41 -11.51
CA PRO A 165 9.22 -6.67 -10.69
C PRO A 165 8.96 -5.17 -10.80
N GLY A 166 9.02 -4.47 -9.67
CA GLY A 166 8.79 -3.04 -9.60
C GLY A 166 8.14 -2.60 -8.30
N ARG A 167 8.05 -1.28 -8.14
CA ARG A 167 7.40 -0.62 -7.03
C ARG A 167 5.97 -0.27 -7.39
N TYR A 168 5.05 -0.60 -6.50
CA TYR A 168 3.64 -0.30 -6.62
C TYR A 168 3.15 0.51 -5.43
N TYR A 169 2.12 1.32 -5.67
CA TYR A 169 1.41 2.10 -4.69
C TYR A 169 0.00 1.58 -4.60
N TRP A 170 -0.53 1.47 -3.39
CA TRP A 170 -1.87 0.96 -3.21
C TRP A 170 -2.62 1.68 -2.09
N ALA A 171 -3.93 1.69 -2.24
CA ALA A 171 -4.85 2.23 -1.25
C ALA A 171 -6.18 1.49 -1.32
N VAL A 172 -6.98 1.67 -0.28
CA VAL A 172 -8.35 1.18 -0.21
C VAL A 172 -9.27 2.34 0.09
N TYR A 173 -10.37 2.39 -0.63
CA TYR A 173 -11.48 3.30 -0.42
C TYR A 173 -12.64 2.55 0.23
N GLY A 174 -13.34 3.20 1.14
CA GLY A 174 -14.61 2.71 1.69
C GLY A 174 -15.76 3.19 0.81
N LEU A 175 -16.70 2.31 0.52
CA LEU A 175 -17.86 2.59 -0.31
C LEU A 175 -19.16 2.45 0.47
N ALA A 176 -20.12 3.34 0.23
CA ALA A 176 -21.53 3.20 0.62
C ALA A 176 -22.44 3.59 -0.54
N GLY A 177 -22.88 2.59 -1.31
CA GLY A 177 -23.57 2.85 -2.59
C GLY A 177 -22.61 3.52 -3.57
N SER A 178 -22.95 4.72 -4.02
CA SER A 178 -22.10 5.57 -4.89
C SER A 178 -21.17 6.51 -4.12
N LEU A 179 -21.24 6.54 -2.79
CA LEU A 179 -20.35 7.37 -1.98
C LEU A 179 -19.01 6.67 -1.77
N GLU A 180 -17.93 7.43 -1.84
CA GLU A 180 -16.56 6.99 -1.62
C GLU A 180 -15.90 7.82 -0.51
N SER A 181 -15.13 7.17 0.35
CA SER A 181 -14.30 7.86 1.34
C SER A 181 -13.05 8.47 0.72
N GLU A 182 -12.27 9.23 1.50
CA GLU A 182 -10.89 9.52 1.08
C GLU A 182 -10.09 8.22 1.00
N PRO A 183 -9.08 8.12 0.12
CA PRO A 183 -8.22 6.95 0.10
C PRO A 183 -7.59 6.71 1.47
N SER A 184 -7.42 5.45 1.83
CA SER A 184 -6.51 5.09 2.92
C SER A 184 -5.12 5.69 2.69
N ARG A 185 -4.28 5.73 3.72
CA ARG A 185 -2.86 6.05 3.54
C ARG A 185 -2.27 5.21 2.42
N ILE A 186 -1.66 5.86 1.43
CA ILE A 186 -1.03 5.17 0.31
C ILE A 186 0.20 4.41 0.83
N ARG A 187 0.17 3.09 0.70
CA ARG A 187 1.29 2.19 1.05
C ARG A 187 1.97 1.69 -0.22
N THR A 188 3.16 1.12 -0.04
CA THR A 188 3.97 0.59 -1.14
C THR A 188 4.27 -0.88 -0.93
N VAL A 189 4.36 -1.60 -2.03
CA VAL A 189 4.99 -2.91 -2.12
C VAL A 189 6.00 -2.86 -3.26
N GLU A 190 7.13 -3.53 -3.09
CA GLU A 190 8.19 -3.59 -4.09
C GLU A 190 8.54 -5.04 -4.35
N LEU A 191 8.56 -5.43 -5.61
CA LEU A 191 8.94 -6.77 -6.04
C LEU A 191 10.29 -6.69 -6.72
N VAL A 192 11.25 -7.46 -6.24
CA VAL A 192 12.60 -7.53 -6.81
C VAL A 192 12.82 -8.95 -7.29
N LYS A 193 13.14 -9.11 -8.57
CA LYS A 193 13.59 -10.40 -9.07
C LYS A 193 15.09 -10.50 -8.85
N ASP A 194 15.51 -11.54 -8.16
CA ASP A 194 16.90 -11.78 -7.81
C ASP A 194 17.32 -13.18 -8.28
N GLU A 195 18.25 -13.19 -9.24
CA GLU A 195 18.83 -14.39 -9.84
C GLU A 195 20.36 -14.43 -9.67
N GLU A 196 20.92 -13.48 -8.92
CA GLU A 196 22.36 -13.37 -8.70
C GLU A 196 22.77 -14.34 -7.59
N ALA A 197 23.77 -15.18 -7.85
CA ALA A 197 24.28 -16.08 -6.84
C ALA A 197 25.05 -15.29 -5.76
N PRO A 198 24.93 -15.66 -4.47
CA PRO A 198 25.65 -14.97 -3.42
C PRO A 198 27.15 -15.08 -3.63
N SER A 199 27.89 -14.01 -3.35
CA SER A 199 29.36 -14.07 -3.37
C SER A 199 29.85 -15.15 -2.41
N LEU A 200 30.90 -15.90 -2.79
CA LEU A 200 31.52 -16.92 -1.93
C LEU A 200 33.02 -16.95 -2.21
N VAL A 201 33.81 -16.72 -1.15
CA VAL A 201 35.26 -16.82 -1.18
C VAL A 201 35.69 -17.69 -0.01
N VAL A 202 36.37 -18.79 -0.31
CA VAL A 202 36.88 -19.73 0.71
C VAL A 202 38.39 -19.61 0.79
N ALA A 203 38.91 -19.43 2.00
CA ALA A 203 40.34 -19.44 2.27
C ALA A 203 40.80 -20.90 2.39
N TRP A 204 41.09 -21.50 1.24
CA TRP A 204 41.58 -22.86 1.15
C TRP A 204 43.03 -23.00 1.64
N PRO A 205 43.41 -24.16 2.21
CA PRO A 205 44.82 -24.45 2.45
C PRO A 205 45.56 -24.69 1.14
N ASP A 206 46.88 -24.73 1.23
CA ASP A 206 47.68 -25.41 0.23
C ASP A 206 47.20 -26.86 0.08
N ALA A 207 47.40 -27.46 -1.10
CA ALA A 207 46.85 -28.76 -1.44
C ALA A 207 47.24 -29.91 -0.48
N GLU A 208 48.26 -29.72 0.37
CA GLU A 208 48.76 -30.72 1.32
C GLU A 208 48.81 -30.16 2.75
N VAL A 209 48.27 -30.91 3.71
CA VAL A 209 48.27 -30.59 5.15
C VAL A 209 48.72 -31.78 5.98
N SER A 210 49.39 -31.53 7.10
CA SER A 210 49.92 -32.57 8.00
C SER A 210 49.17 -32.66 9.33
N THR A 211 47.92 -32.18 9.38
CA THR A 211 47.09 -32.13 10.60
C THR A 211 45.81 -32.93 10.42
N LYS A 212 45.31 -33.50 11.52
CA LYS A 212 44.01 -34.19 11.60
C LYS A 212 42.81 -33.27 11.49
N SER A 213 43.01 -31.99 11.78
CA SER A 213 41.98 -30.97 11.73
C SER A 213 42.49 -29.73 11.00
N TYR A 214 41.59 -29.05 10.29
CA TYR A 214 41.88 -27.81 9.58
C TYR A 214 40.74 -26.82 9.78
N ARG A 215 41.07 -25.61 10.28
CA ARG A 215 40.10 -24.51 10.40
C ARG A 215 39.91 -23.84 9.05
N LEU A 216 38.79 -24.15 8.40
CA LEU A 216 38.37 -23.51 7.16
C LEU A 216 37.74 -22.16 7.48
N THR A 217 38.11 -21.12 6.73
CA THR A 217 37.50 -19.80 6.85
C THR A 217 37.04 -19.31 5.49
N GLY A 218 36.10 -18.37 5.46
CA GLY A 218 35.65 -17.76 4.23
C GLY A 218 34.75 -16.56 4.47
N VAL A 219 34.32 -15.95 3.37
CA VAL A 219 33.38 -14.84 3.35
C VAL A 219 32.33 -15.12 2.29
N THR A 220 31.07 -14.85 2.62
CA THR A 220 29.95 -14.87 1.69
C THR A 220 29.18 -13.55 1.72
N GLU A 221 28.11 -13.44 0.95
CA GLU A 221 27.18 -12.30 1.02
C GLU A 221 26.55 -12.19 2.42
N PRO A 222 26.47 -10.99 3.01
CA PRO A 222 25.76 -10.76 4.27
C PRO A 222 24.33 -11.32 4.26
N GLY A 223 24.01 -12.16 5.25
CA GLY A 223 22.68 -12.77 5.38
C GLY A 223 22.49 -14.07 4.58
N ALA A 224 23.45 -14.49 3.76
CA ALA A 224 23.44 -15.81 3.14
C ALA A 224 23.74 -16.93 4.17
N GLN A 225 23.18 -18.11 3.94
CA GLN A 225 23.45 -19.31 4.71
C GLN A 225 24.58 -20.10 4.05
N VAL A 226 25.59 -20.50 4.82
CA VAL A 226 26.70 -21.34 4.33
C VAL A 226 26.48 -22.79 4.77
N PHE A 227 26.89 -23.72 3.91
CA PHE A 227 26.98 -25.15 4.22
C PHE A 227 28.39 -25.64 3.87
N VAL A 228 29.03 -26.35 4.79
CA VAL A 228 30.33 -27.00 4.56
C VAL A 228 30.13 -28.50 4.75
N GLU A 229 30.34 -29.31 3.71
CA GLU A 229 29.99 -30.75 3.74
C GLU A 229 28.52 -31.01 4.14
N SER A 230 27.60 -30.17 3.67
CA SER A 230 26.17 -30.16 4.05
C SER A 230 25.88 -29.78 5.52
N VAL A 231 26.91 -29.45 6.31
CA VAL A 231 26.75 -28.95 7.68
C VAL A 231 26.50 -27.44 7.62
N PRO A 232 25.37 -26.94 8.17
CA PRO A 232 25.10 -25.51 8.17
C PRO A 232 26.09 -24.75 9.06
N VAL A 233 26.66 -23.67 8.51
CA VAL A 233 27.52 -22.72 9.20
C VAL A 233 26.87 -21.34 9.09
N THR A 234 26.54 -20.74 10.22
CA THR A 234 25.96 -19.39 10.26
C THR A 234 27.07 -18.35 10.15
N PRO A 235 27.14 -17.57 9.05
CA PRO A 235 28.13 -16.49 8.95
C PRO A 235 27.79 -15.35 9.91
N GLY A 236 28.79 -14.53 10.24
CA GLY A 236 28.58 -13.27 10.95
C GLY A 236 27.88 -12.21 10.09
N GLU A 237 27.62 -11.04 10.66
CA GLU A 237 26.91 -9.93 9.97
C GLU A 237 27.61 -9.47 8.67
N GLU A 238 28.94 -9.58 8.60
CA GLU A 238 29.73 -9.28 7.40
C GLU A 238 29.89 -10.48 6.45
N GLY A 239 29.18 -11.59 6.69
CA GLY A 239 29.26 -12.81 5.88
C GLY A 239 30.50 -13.67 6.13
N ARG A 240 31.31 -13.36 7.14
CA ARG A 240 32.48 -14.18 7.53
C ARG A 240 32.04 -15.46 8.22
N PHE A 241 32.63 -16.59 7.86
CA PHE A 241 32.38 -17.88 8.50
C PHE A 241 33.66 -18.63 8.80
N GLU A 242 33.60 -19.51 9.81
CA GLU A 242 34.66 -20.45 10.15
C GLU A 242 34.08 -21.81 10.59
N ILE A 243 34.78 -22.90 10.26
CA ILE A 243 34.46 -24.25 10.73
C ILE A 243 35.74 -25.09 10.83
N ASP A 244 35.83 -25.92 11.87
CA ASP A 244 36.91 -26.89 11.99
C ASP A 244 36.51 -28.19 11.26
N LEU A 245 37.32 -28.58 10.26
CA LEU A 245 37.16 -29.81 9.50
C LEU A 245 37.95 -30.94 10.16
N ASP A 246 37.34 -32.12 10.27
CA ASP A 246 38.05 -33.35 10.59
C ASP A 246 38.50 -34.05 9.31
N LEU A 247 39.81 -34.14 9.11
CA LEU A 247 40.41 -34.72 7.90
C LEU A 247 40.73 -36.20 8.11
N VAL A 248 40.57 -37.00 7.07
CA VAL A 248 41.06 -38.37 7.00
C VAL A 248 42.36 -38.45 6.18
N PRO A 249 43.26 -39.41 6.45
CA PRO A 249 44.46 -39.59 5.63
C PRO A 249 44.13 -39.77 4.15
N GLY A 250 44.88 -39.10 3.28
CA GLY A 250 44.63 -39.10 1.83
C GLY A 250 43.82 -37.89 1.35
N ALA A 251 43.07 -38.07 0.27
CA ALA A 251 42.34 -36.98 -0.38
C ALA A 251 40.97 -36.74 0.27
N ASN A 252 40.76 -35.54 0.81
CA ASN A 252 39.49 -35.06 1.34
C ASN A 252 38.91 -34.08 0.33
N ARG A 253 37.78 -34.41 -0.30
CA ARG A 253 37.07 -33.45 -1.16
C ARG A 253 36.15 -32.63 -0.26
N VAL A 254 36.41 -31.34 -0.17
CA VAL A 254 35.61 -30.40 0.61
C VAL A 254 34.77 -29.54 -0.33
N VAL A 255 33.47 -29.43 -0.06
CA VAL A 255 32.52 -28.58 -0.77
C VAL A 255 31.94 -27.56 0.21
N VAL A 256 31.99 -26.29 -0.20
CA VAL A 256 31.34 -25.18 0.47
C VAL A 256 30.25 -24.65 -0.46
N GLU A 257 29.05 -24.53 0.06
CA GLU A 257 27.89 -23.94 -0.60
C GLU A 257 27.47 -22.68 0.15
N SER A 258 27.11 -21.63 -0.58
CA SER A 258 26.39 -20.49 -0.04
C SER A 258 25.04 -20.34 -0.72
N VAL A 259 24.01 -20.01 0.06
CA VAL A 259 22.63 -19.85 -0.39
C VAL A 259 22.06 -18.53 0.14
N ASP A 260 21.56 -17.67 -0.74
CA ASP A 260 20.96 -16.38 -0.36
C ASP A 260 19.51 -16.54 0.17
N ALA A 261 18.85 -15.41 0.43
CA ALA A 261 17.48 -15.37 0.96
C ALA A 261 16.40 -15.88 -0.02
N VAL A 262 16.67 -15.88 -1.33
CA VAL A 262 15.72 -16.31 -2.37
C VAL A 262 16.08 -17.68 -2.98
N GLY A 263 17.15 -18.30 -2.49
CA GLY A 263 17.64 -19.61 -2.91
C GLY A 263 18.54 -19.60 -4.13
N ASN A 264 19.19 -18.49 -4.50
CA ASN A 264 20.35 -18.57 -5.39
C ASN A 264 21.53 -19.16 -4.62
N SER A 265 22.37 -19.93 -5.32
CA SER A 265 23.49 -20.63 -4.71
C SER A 265 24.79 -20.49 -5.50
N SER A 266 25.88 -20.47 -4.75
CA SER A 266 27.26 -20.56 -5.26
C SER A 266 28.01 -21.68 -4.54
N TYR A 267 29.02 -22.25 -5.20
CA TYR A 267 29.77 -23.38 -4.70
C TYR A 267 31.26 -23.19 -4.92
N GLU A 268 32.04 -23.57 -3.93
CA GLU A 268 33.49 -23.70 -4.01
C GLU A 268 33.88 -25.12 -3.56
N SER A 269 34.88 -25.71 -4.20
CA SER A 269 35.35 -27.04 -3.78
C SER A 269 36.84 -27.23 -4.02
N GLN A 270 37.50 -27.88 -3.07
CA GLN A 270 38.91 -28.24 -3.19
C GLN A 270 39.19 -29.62 -2.61
N ILE A 271 40.20 -30.29 -3.17
CA ILE A 271 40.77 -31.49 -2.58
C ILE A 271 41.91 -31.09 -1.64
N ILE A 272 41.80 -31.46 -0.37
CA ILE A 272 42.83 -31.30 0.66
C ILE A 272 43.47 -32.67 0.89
N LYS A 273 44.77 -32.82 0.59
CA LYS A 273 45.51 -34.05 0.88
C LYS A 273 46.07 -34.00 2.30
N ALA A 274 45.63 -34.91 3.17
CA ALA A 274 46.15 -35.02 4.53
C ALA A 274 47.19 -36.14 4.65
N GLN A 275 48.36 -35.86 5.23
CA GLN A 275 49.51 -36.79 5.32
C GLN A 275 49.99 -37.03 6.77
N PHE A 276 49.09 -37.15 7.73
CA PHE A 276 49.42 -37.38 9.15
C PHE A 276 49.31 -38.86 9.57
#